data_AF-A0A8T8K314-F1
#
_entry.id   AF-A0A8T8K314-F1
#
_cell.length_a   1.000
_cell.length_b   1.000
_cell.length_c   1.000
_cell.angle_alpha   90.00
_cell.angle_beta   90.00
_cell.angle_gamma   90.00
#
_symmetry.space_group_name_H-M   'P 1'
#
loop_
_entity.id
_entity.type
_entity.pdbx_description
1 polymer ?
#
loop_
_entity_poly.entity_id
_entity_poly.type
_entity_poly.pdbx_seq_one_letter_code
_entity_poly.pdbx_strand_id
1 'polypeptide(L)'
;MRFIKDTEKEQLKRLVKACMLEISKLKMDLKKCREHNNNVPDVQQSNSEIEINSDRVEELEISLKEKDKTILELKQSLKNQDNRINDLEEIKTYFEALTAKPKRDLTSFQSQVYMLLPSEKANTEKMHNIIKKIGFKELSIDNMFHILRNLERKGYFSSERVNDVIIWKKIEK
;
A
#
# COMPACT_ATOMS: atom_id res chain seq x y z
N MET A 1 -34.82 30.52 -95.90
CA MET A 1 -34.27 29.79 -94.73
C MET A 1 -33.98 30.77 -93.57
N ARG A 2 -34.97 31.13 -92.75
CA ARG A 2 -34.83 32.15 -91.67
C ARG A 2 -34.83 31.58 -90.23
N PHE A 3 -35.00 30.27 -90.07
CA PHE A 3 -35.22 29.64 -88.75
C PHE A 3 -33.94 29.18 -88.03
N ILE A 4 -32.79 29.11 -88.70
CA ILE A 4 -31.54 28.56 -88.13
C ILE A 4 -30.78 29.58 -87.25
N LYS A 5 -30.90 30.88 -87.55
CA LYS A 5 -30.22 31.97 -86.81
C LYS A 5 -30.79 32.22 -85.41
N ASP A 6 -32.06 31.93 -85.17
CA ASP A 6 -32.67 32.09 -83.85
C ASP A 6 -32.30 30.95 -82.89
N THR A 7 -32.07 29.73 -83.39
CA THR A 7 -31.67 28.58 -82.58
C THR A 7 -30.28 28.73 -81.96
N GLU A 8 -29.29 29.22 -82.71
CA GLU A 8 -27.92 29.46 -82.20
C GLU A 8 -27.91 30.55 -81.13
N LYS A 9 -28.68 31.63 -81.35
CA LYS A 9 -28.82 32.72 -80.38
C LYS A 9 -29.43 32.24 -79.07
N GLU A 10 -30.40 31.33 -79.14
CA GLU A 10 -31.05 30.79 -77.95
C GLU A 10 -30.19 29.73 -77.24
N GLN A 11 -29.40 28.94 -77.98
CA GLN A 11 -28.35 28.09 -77.41
C GLN A 11 -27.28 28.92 -76.69
N LEU A 12 -26.84 30.04 -77.27
CA LEU A 12 -25.86 30.94 -76.66
C LEU A 12 -26.40 31.54 -75.35
N LYS A 13 -27.67 31.98 -75.33
CA LYS A 13 -28.32 32.44 -74.08
C LYS A 13 -28.39 31.35 -73.02
N ARG A 14 -28.70 30.11 -73.39
CA ARG A 14 -28.71 28.97 -72.45
C ARG A 14 -27.32 28.72 -71.88
N LEU A 15 -26.29 28.79 -72.72
CA LEU A 15 -24.90 28.63 -72.31
C LEU A 15 -24.48 29.74 -71.33
N VAL A 16 -24.77 31.01 -71.66
CA VAL A 16 -24.46 32.16 -70.79
C VAL A 16 -25.19 32.04 -69.44
N LYS A 17 -26.44 31.58 -69.45
CA LYS A 17 -27.22 31.35 -68.22
C LYS A 17 -26.62 30.22 -67.39
N ALA A 18 -26.18 29.13 -68.01
CA ALA A 18 -25.48 28.04 -67.33
C ALA A 18 -24.16 28.52 -66.72
N CYS A 19 -23.34 29.27 -67.48
CA CYS A 19 -22.10 29.85 -66.97
C CYS A 19 -22.36 30.83 -65.81
N MET A 20 -23.39 31.68 -65.88
CA MET A 20 -23.73 32.59 -64.76
C MET A 20 -24.14 31.83 -63.49
N LEU A 21 -24.88 30.74 -63.63
CA LEU A 21 -25.26 29.89 -62.50
C LEU A 21 -24.03 29.20 -61.90
N GLU A 22 -23.12 28.73 -62.74
CA GLU A 22 -21.89 28.07 -62.33
C GLU A 22 -20.95 29.05 -61.62
N ILE A 23 -20.78 30.27 -62.14
CA ILE A 23 -20.06 31.37 -61.47
C ILE A 23 -20.70 31.69 -60.11
N SER A 24 -22.03 31.75 -60.04
CA SER A 24 -22.73 32.05 -58.79
C SER A 24 -22.54 30.95 -57.75
N LYS A 25 -22.55 29.68 -58.18
CA LYS A 25 -22.28 28.52 -57.34
C LYS A 25 -20.84 28.53 -56.81
N LEU A 26 -19.86 28.72 -57.70
CA LEU A 26 -18.44 28.84 -57.34
C LEU A 26 -18.19 29.98 -56.35
N LYS A 27 -18.89 31.10 -56.50
CA LYS A 27 -18.79 32.25 -55.58
C LYS A 27 -19.37 31.95 -54.19
N MET A 28 -20.48 31.20 -54.13
CA MET A 28 -21.02 30.71 -52.85
C MET A 28 -20.07 29.72 -52.17
N ASP A 29 -19.51 28.78 -52.93
CA ASP A 29 -18.59 27.77 -52.38
C ASP A 29 -17.29 28.43 -51.89
N LEU A 30 -16.74 29.40 -52.63
CA LEU A 30 -15.61 30.23 -52.17
C LEU A 30 -15.91 30.97 -50.87
N LYS A 31 -17.12 31.53 -50.74
CA LYS A 31 -17.52 32.24 -49.51
C LYS A 31 -17.58 31.27 -48.33
N LYS A 32 -18.17 30.08 -48.51
CA LYS A 32 -18.21 29.03 -47.48
C LYS A 32 -16.82 28.56 -47.07
N CYS A 33 -15.91 28.35 -48.03
CA CYS A 33 -14.52 27.98 -47.74
C CYS A 33 -13.80 29.07 -46.93
N ARG A 34 -14.03 30.35 -47.25
CA ARG A 34 -13.43 31.47 -46.53
C ARG A 34 -13.95 31.60 -45.10
N GLU A 35 -15.25 31.42 -44.91
CA GLU A 35 -15.88 31.41 -43.59
C GLU A 35 -15.38 30.22 -42.74
N HIS A 36 -15.21 29.04 -43.34
CA HIS A 36 -14.60 27.89 -42.66
C HIS A 36 -13.16 28.17 -42.23
N ASN A 37 -12.34 28.74 -43.11
CA ASN A 37 -10.94 29.03 -42.83
C ASN A 37 -10.75 30.05 -41.69
N ASN A 38 -11.68 31.01 -41.55
CA ASN A 38 -11.66 31.99 -40.46
C ASN A 38 -12.13 31.41 -39.11
N ASN A 39 -12.84 30.28 -39.11
CA ASN A 39 -13.35 29.60 -37.91
C ASN A 39 -12.43 28.47 -37.42
N VAL A 40 -11.33 28.18 -38.13
CA VAL A 40 -10.32 27.24 -37.64
C VAL A 40 -9.53 27.97 -36.55
N PRO A 41 -9.50 27.48 -35.29
CA PRO A 41 -8.63 28.06 -34.27
C PRO A 41 -7.19 28.06 -34.79
N ASP A 42 -6.50 29.18 -34.59
CA ASP A 42 -5.15 29.38 -35.10
C ASP A 42 -4.26 28.23 -34.62
N VAL A 43 -3.62 27.54 -35.56
CA VAL A 43 -2.72 26.40 -35.28
C VAL A 43 -1.62 26.82 -34.30
N GLN A 44 -1.21 28.09 -34.32
CA GLN A 44 -0.25 28.63 -33.36
C GLN A 44 -0.79 28.65 -31.92
N GLN A 45 -2.08 28.95 -31.74
CA GLN A 45 -2.72 28.98 -30.43
C GLN A 45 -2.95 27.57 -29.87
N SER A 46 -3.34 26.61 -30.72
CA SER A 46 -3.42 25.21 -30.28
C SER A 46 -2.05 24.62 -29.93
N ASN A 47 -0.99 25.00 -30.64
CA ASN A 47 0.36 24.54 -30.33
C ASN A 47 0.88 25.09 -28.99
N SER A 48 0.61 26.36 -28.69
CA SER A 48 1.02 26.95 -27.40
C SER A 48 0.24 26.35 -26.23
N GLU A 49 -1.05 26.04 -26.40
CA GLU A 49 -1.83 25.32 -25.39
C GLU A 49 -1.31 23.89 -25.15
N ILE A 50 -0.85 23.20 -26.20
CA ILE A 50 -0.23 21.87 -26.09
C ILE A 50 1.09 21.95 -25.32
N GLU A 51 1.93 22.94 -25.59
CA GLU A 51 3.21 23.14 -24.91
C GLU A 51 3.00 23.41 -23.41
N ILE A 52 2.11 24.35 -23.06
CA ILE A 52 1.76 24.64 -21.66
C ILE A 52 1.20 23.41 -20.94
N ASN A 53 0.35 22.63 -21.61
CA ASN A 53 -0.20 21.41 -21.02
C ASN A 53 0.87 20.32 -20.86
N SER A 54 1.83 20.23 -21.78
CA SER A 54 2.96 19.31 -21.68
C SER A 54 3.81 19.62 -20.45
N ASP A 55 4.16 20.89 -20.23
CA ASP A 55 4.93 21.32 -19.07
C ASP A 55 4.19 21.02 -17.76
N ARG A 56 2.87 21.28 -17.72
CA ARG A 56 2.03 20.95 -16.56
C ARG A 56 1.95 19.44 -16.30
N VAL A 57 1.94 18.62 -17.34
CA VAL A 57 1.96 17.16 -17.19
C VAL A 57 3.29 16.73 -16.58
N GLU A 58 4.41 17.27 -17.05
CA GLU A 58 5.74 16.96 -16.51
C GLU A 58 5.86 17.37 -15.03
N GLU A 59 5.40 18.58 -14.66
CA GLU A 59 5.35 19.03 -13.27
C GLU A 59 4.50 18.10 -12.38
N LEU A 60 3.33 17.67 -12.89
CA LEU A 60 2.46 16.74 -12.18
C LEU A 60 3.11 15.37 -12.00
N GLU A 61 3.82 14.86 -13.02
CA GLU A 61 4.56 13.61 -12.93
C GLU A 61 5.70 13.66 -11.91
N ILE A 62 6.43 14.78 -11.86
CA ILE A 62 7.47 15.00 -10.85
C ILE A 62 6.85 15.03 -9.45
N SER A 63 5.78 15.80 -9.27
CA SER A 63 5.08 15.88 -7.98
C SER A 63 4.51 14.53 -7.55
N LEU A 64 4.01 13.73 -8.49
CA LEU A 64 3.49 12.39 -8.20
C LEU A 64 4.61 11.46 -7.73
N LYS A 65 5.76 11.46 -8.41
CA LYS A 65 6.95 10.68 -8.01
C LYS A 65 7.45 11.08 -6.62
N GLU A 66 7.47 12.37 -6.31
CA GLU A 66 7.85 12.85 -4.98
C GLU A 66 6.87 12.38 -3.91
N LYS A 67 5.56 12.49 -4.16
CA LYS A 67 4.53 11.99 -3.25
C LYS A 67 4.62 10.48 -3.03
N ASP A 68 4.86 9.72 -4.08
CA ASP A 68 5.04 8.26 -3.99
C ASP A 68 6.25 7.89 -3.13
N LYS A 69 7.36 8.63 -3.27
CA LYS A 69 8.54 8.47 -2.42
C LYS A 69 8.21 8.76 -0.96
N THR A 70 7.51 9.86 -0.67
CA THR A 70 7.10 10.21 0.69
C THR A 70 6.15 9.16 1.28
N ILE A 71 5.21 8.63 0.48
CA ILE A 71 4.31 7.55 0.92
C ILE A 71 5.11 6.30 1.30
N LEU A 72 6.14 5.95 0.52
CA LEU A 72 6.97 4.78 0.80
C LEU A 72 7.79 4.96 2.10
N GLU A 73 8.38 6.13 2.29
CA GLU A 73 9.10 6.49 3.52
C GLU A 73 8.19 6.46 4.75
N LEU A 74 6.98 7.04 4.64
CA LEU A 74 5.98 7.03 5.72
C LEU A 74 5.52 5.60 6.05
N LYS A 75 5.28 4.75 5.05
CA LYS A 75 4.93 3.33 5.26
C LYS A 75 6.04 2.58 6.00
N GLN A 76 7.30 2.83 5.66
CA GLN A 76 8.43 2.20 6.34
C GLN A 76 8.56 2.70 7.80
N SER A 77 8.38 4.00 8.03
CA SER A 77 8.38 4.59 9.37
C SER A 77 7.26 4.00 10.24
N LEU A 78 6.05 3.88 9.68
CA LEU A 78 4.89 3.31 10.37
C LEU A 78 5.13 1.84 10.74
N LYS A 79 5.66 1.03 9.83
CA LYS A 79 6.04 -0.36 10.12
C LYS A 79 7.09 -0.47 11.23
N ASN A 80 8.08 0.43 11.24
CA ASN A 80 9.08 0.47 12.31
C ASN A 80 8.47 0.87 13.66
N GLN A 81 7.51 1.80 13.66
CA GLN A 81 6.78 2.18 14.86
C GLN A 81 5.92 1.03 15.38
N ASP A 82 5.21 0.31 14.51
CA ASP A 82 4.41 -0.87 14.90
C ASP A 82 5.30 -1.94 15.54
N ASN A 83 6.47 -2.22 14.98
CA ASN A 83 7.42 -3.15 15.59
C ASN A 83 7.86 -2.70 16.99
N ARG A 84 8.15 -1.40 17.16
CA ARG A 84 8.51 -0.84 18.48
C ARG A 84 7.36 -0.91 19.47
N ILE A 85 6.11 -0.73 19.02
CA ILE A 85 4.92 -0.87 19.86
C ILE A 85 4.80 -2.32 20.32
N ASN A 86 4.92 -3.29 19.41
CA ASN A 86 4.88 -4.72 19.76
C ASN A 86 5.97 -5.09 20.78
N ASP A 87 7.21 -4.61 20.59
CA ASP A 87 8.30 -4.84 21.55
C ASP A 87 7.97 -4.24 22.94
N LEU A 88 7.37 -3.05 22.97
CA LEU A 88 6.97 -2.40 24.23
C LEU A 88 5.81 -3.11 24.92
N GLU A 89 4.85 -3.65 24.16
CA GLU A 89 3.76 -4.46 24.69
C GLU A 89 4.27 -5.77 25.29
N GLU A 90 5.25 -6.40 24.66
CA GLU A 90 5.93 -7.59 25.17
C GLU A 90 6.64 -7.28 26.50
N ILE A 91 7.41 -6.18 26.55
CA ILE A 91 8.09 -5.72 27.77
C ILE A 91 7.07 -5.39 28.86
N LYS A 92 5.97 -4.73 28.53
CA LYS A 92 4.89 -4.43 29.50
C LYS A 92 4.33 -5.72 30.10
N THR A 93 4.07 -6.72 29.27
CA THR A 93 3.59 -8.03 29.72
C THR A 93 4.58 -8.71 30.67
N TYR A 94 5.88 -8.67 30.34
CA TYR A 94 6.92 -9.18 31.22
C TYR A 94 7.02 -8.41 32.53
N PHE A 95 6.89 -7.09 32.49
CA PHE A 95 6.94 -6.24 33.68
C PHE A 95 5.75 -6.52 34.61
N GLU A 96 4.54 -6.66 34.06
CA GLU A 96 3.34 -7.05 34.82
C GLU A 96 3.53 -8.43 35.47
N ALA A 97 4.09 -9.40 34.74
CA ALA A 97 4.42 -10.72 35.29
C ALA A 97 5.49 -10.66 36.40
N LEU A 98 6.48 -9.77 36.30
CA LEU A 98 7.54 -9.62 37.30
C LEU A 98 7.07 -8.93 38.59
N THR A 99 6.13 -7.99 38.45
CA THR A 99 5.59 -7.17 39.55
C THR A 99 4.31 -7.74 40.16
N ALA A 100 3.72 -8.75 39.52
CA ALA A 100 2.55 -9.44 40.03
C ALA A 100 2.82 -10.10 41.40
N LYS A 101 1.77 -10.15 42.21
CA LYS A 101 1.84 -10.74 43.55
C LYS A 101 2.26 -12.22 43.45
N PRO A 102 3.18 -12.69 44.31
CA PRO A 102 3.56 -14.09 44.33
C PRO A 102 2.33 -14.98 44.50
N LYS A 103 2.29 -16.08 43.73
CA LYS A 103 1.20 -17.05 43.85
C LYS A 103 1.34 -17.83 45.15
N ARG A 104 0.19 -18.31 45.64
CA ARG A 104 0.11 -19.07 46.90
C ARG A 104 1.08 -20.24 46.88
N ASP A 105 1.81 -20.40 47.97
CA ASP A 105 2.80 -21.46 48.19
C ASP A 105 4.04 -21.41 47.27
N LEU A 106 4.25 -20.35 46.47
CA LEU A 106 5.46 -20.13 45.67
C LEU A 106 6.34 -19.03 46.26
N THR A 107 7.66 -19.15 46.08
CA THR A 107 8.55 -18.01 46.34
C THR A 107 8.30 -16.91 45.30
N SER A 108 8.74 -15.68 45.59
CA SER A 108 8.64 -14.57 44.63
C SER A 108 9.24 -14.96 43.27
N PHE A 109 10.46 -15.50 43.28
CA PHE A 109 11.13 -15.93 42.05
C PHE A 109 10.43 -17.09 41.33
N GLN A 110 9.93 -18.10 42.06
CA GLN A 110 9.17 -19.19 41.44
C GLN A 110 7.87 -18.68 40.79
N SER A 111 7.22 -17.71 41.42
CA SER A 111 6.01 -17.08 40.89
C SER A 111 6.31 -16.30 39.60
N GLN A 112 7.39 -15.52 39.60
CA GLN A 112 7.85 -14.78 38.43
C GLN A 112 8.16 -15.71 37.27
N VAL A 113 8.94 -16.78 37.50
CA VAL A 113 9.24 -17.78 36.47
C VAL A 113 7.95 -18.41 35.94
N TYR A 114 7.04 -18.83 36.82
CA TYR A 114 5.75 -19.39 36.39
C TYR A 114 4.95 -18.43 35.49
N MET A 115 4.89 -17.14 35.86
CA MET A 115 4.12 -16.15 35.11
C MET A 115 4.74 -15.86 33.73
N LEU A 116 6.06 -15.83 33.65
CA LEU A 116 6.81 -15.55 32.41
C LEU A 116 6.87 -16.73 31.43
N LEU A 117 6.71 -17.97 31.91
CA LEU A 117 6.71 -19.13 31.02
C LEU A 117 5.44 -19.20 30.17
N PRO A 118 5.55 -19.56 28.87
CA PRO A 118 4.40 -19.71 28.00
C PRO A 118 3.52 -20.89 28.43
N SER A 119 2.27 -20.88 27.99
CA SER A 119 1.34 -22.01 28.19
C SER A 119 1.64 -23.22 27.31
N GLU A 120 2.46 -23.05 26.26
CA GLU A 120 2.86 -24.12 25.34
C GLU A 120 3.70 -25.20 26.05
N LYS A 121 3.52 -26.46 25.62
CA LYS A 121 4.36 -27.57 26.07
C LYS A 121 5.79 -27.39 25.57
N ALA A 122 6.78 -27.38 26.47
CA ALA A 122 8.18 -27.30 26.06
C ALA A 122 9.11 -28.06 27.02
N ASN A 123 10.32 -28.38 26.53
CA ASN A 123 11.35 -29.01 27.35
C ASN A 123 12.08 -27.98 28.23
N THR A 124 12.91 -28.45 29.16
CA THR A 124 13.66 -27.59 30.09
C THR A 124 14.53 -26.56 29.37
N GLU A 125 15.21 -26.94 28.29
CA GLU A 125 16.09 -26.05 27.52
C GLU A 125 15.32 -24.89 26.87
N LYS A 126 14.18 -25.17 26.25
CA LYS A 126 13.32 -24.14 25.64
C LYS A 126 12.80 -23.18 26.71
N MET A 127 12.29 -23.71 27.83
CA MET A 127 11.81 -22.88 28.94
C MET A 127 12.94 -22.02 29.53
N HIS A 128 14.15 -22.58 29.64
CA HIS A 128 15.34 -21.87 30.12
C HIS A 128 15.75 -20.73 29.17
N ASN A 129 15.76 -21.00 27.86
CA ASN A 129 16.11 -20.00 26.85
C ASN A 129 15.13 -18.81 26.83
N ILE A 130 13.85 -19.06 27.05
CA ILE A 130 12.82 -18.01 27.16
C ILE A 130 13.12 -17.10 28.36
N ILE A 131 13.32 -17.70 29.54
CA ILE A 131 13.60 -16.97 30.78
C ILE A 131 14.93 -16.20 30.69
N LYS A 132 15.94 -16.76 30.02
CA LYS A 132 17.20 -16.07 29.72
C LYS A 132 17.01 -14.85 28.80
N LYS A 133 16.18 -14.98 27.76
CA LYS A 133 15.87 -13.87 26.83
C LYS A 133 15.17 -12.71 27.54
N ILE A 134 14.27 -13.02 28.48
CA ILE A 134 13.49 -12.00 29.22
C ILE A 134 14.39 -11.20 30.18
N GLY A 135 15.44 -11.80 30.77
CA GLY A 135 16.38 -11.05 31.59
C GLY A 135 17.19 -11.86 32.61
N PHE A 136 16.86 -13.14 32.82
CA PHE A 136 17.53 -13.98 33.83
C PHE A 136 18.79 -14.66 33.27
N LYS A 137 19.76 -13.84 32.82
CA LYS A 137 20.97 -14.31 32.11
C LYS A 137 21.84 -15.26 32.93
N GLU A 138 21.85 -15.10 34.25
CA GLU A 138 22.65 -15.88 35.19
C GLU A 138 21.97 -17.18 35.65
N LEU A 139 20.71 -17.41 35.26
CA LEU A 139 20.02 -18.64 35.60
C LEU A 139 20.70 -19.82 34.90
N SER A 140 21.12 -20.83 35.65
CA SER A 140 21.62 -22.10 35.10
C SER A 140 20.46 -23.02 34.69
N ILE A 141 20.74 -23.97 33.80
CA ILE A 141 19.73 -24.95 33.36
C ILE A 141 19.30 -25.86 34.52
N ASP A 142 20.23 -26.22 35.42
CA ASP A 142 19.94 -27.03 36.61
C ASP A 142 19.00 -26.30 37.56
N ASN A 143 19.26 -25.01 37.81
CA ASN A 143 18.38 -24.18 38.61
C ASN A 143 16.99 -24.08 37.97
N MET A 144 16.91 -23.93 36.65
CA MET A 144 15.65 -23.94 35.93
C MET A 144 14.90 -25.28 36.09
N PHE A 145 15.60 -26.41 35.96
CA PHE A 145 15.04 -27.73 36.18
C PHE A 145 14.47 -27.89 37.61
N HIS A 146 15.23 -27.45 38.61
CA HIS A 146 14.77 -27.47 40.01
C HIS A 146 13.54 -26.58 40.24
N ILE A 147 13.45 -25.43 39.58
CA ILE A 147 12.27 -24.56 39.64
C ILE A 147 11.06 -25.28 39.03
N LEU A 148 11.20 -25.87 37.83
CA LEU A 148 10.13 -26.60 37.16
C LEU A 148 9.62 -27.79 37.99
N ARG A 149 10.55 -28.55 38.61
CA ARG A 149 10.21 -29.62 39.57
C ARG A 149 9.43 -29.11 40.78
N ASN A 150 9.81 -27.95 41.32
CA ASN A 150 9.10 -27.35 42.44
C ASN A 150 7.70 -26.85 42.03
N LEU A 151 7.57 -26.29 40.83
CA LEU A 151 6.28 -25.89 40.27
C LEU A 151 5.37 -27.10 40.04
N GLU A 152 5.92 -28.20 39.55
CA GLU A 152 5.20 -29.48 39.41
C GLU A 152 4.71 -30.02 40.75
N ARG A 153 5.59 -30.09 41.77
CA ARG A 153 5.21 -30.53 43.13
C ARG A 153 4.07 -29.71 43.74
N LYS A 154 3.95 -28.44 43.36
CA LYS A 154 2.92 -27.51 43.85
C LYS A 154 1.69 -27.44 42.94
N GLY A 155 1.66 -28.23 41.86
CA GLY A 155 0.53 -28.37 40.94
C GLY A 155 0.39 -27.25 39.92
N TYR A 156 1.44 -26.49 39.65
CA TYR A 156 1.46 -25.43 38.62
C TYR A 156 1.93 -25.93 37.25
N PHE A 157 2.62 -27.07 37.22
CA PHE A 157 3.11 -27.72 36.00
C PHE A 157 2.87 -29.22 36.08
N SER A 158 2.81 -29.86 34.92
CA SER A 158 2.87 -31.32 34.77
C SER A 158 4.03 -31.68 33.86
N SER A 159 4.72 -32.79 34.14
CA SER A 159 5.77 -33.31 33.28
C SER A 159 5.36 -34.62 32.60
N GLU A 160 5.81 -34.80 31.37
CA GLU A 160 5.63 -35.99 30.56
C GLU A 160 6.97 -36.37 29.95
N ARG A 161 7.38 -37.64 30.08
CA ARG A 161 8.63 -38.11 29.48
C ARG A 161 8.36 -38.65 28.08
N VAL A 162 8.94 -38.00 27.07
CA VAL A 162 8.81 -38.37 25.65
C VAL A 162 10.20 -38.49 25.06
N ASN A 163 10.55 -39.68 24.54
CA ASN A 163 11.84 -39.94 23.89
C ASN A 163 13.04 -39.47 24.73
N ASP A 164 13.05 -39.87 26.01
CA ASP A 164 14.08 -39.53 27.00
C ASP A 164 14.13 -38.04 27.45
N VAL A 165 13.31 -37.17 26.86
CA VAL A 165 13.20 -35.75 27.20
C VAL A 165 11.98 -35.49 28.09
N ILE A 166 12.13 -34.60 29.07
CA ILE A 166 11.02 -34.15 29.92
C ILE A 166 10.34 -32.95 29.26
N ILE A 167 9.06 -33.10 28.96
CA ILE A 167 8.18 -32.07 28.43
C ILE A 167 7.32 -31.51 29.56
N TRP A 168 7.33 -30.20 29.73
CA TRP A 168 6.59 -29.49 30.76
C TRP A 168 5.34 -28.86 30.16
N LYS A 169 4.21 -29.02 30.84
CA LYS A 169 2.93 -28.39 30.50
C LYS A 169 2.45 -27.53 31.67
N LYS A 170 2.20 -26.25 31.41
CA LYS A 170 1.65 -25.31 32.39
C LYS A 170 0.20 -25.70 32.75
N ILE A 171 -0.15 -25.59 34.03
CA ILE A 171 -1.50 -25.82 34.54
C ILE A 171 -2.04 -24.47 35.00
N GLU A 172 -3.12 -23.99 34.38
CA GLU A 172 -3.77 -22.75 34.78
C GLU A 172 -4.44 -22.91 36.14
N LYS A 173 -4.02 -22.07 37.09
CA LYS A 173 -4.44 -22.07 38.49
C LYS A 173 -4.48 -20.66 39.02
#